data_AF-K6YVR9-F1
#
_entry.id   AF-K6YVR9-F1
#
_cell.length_a   1.000
_cell.length_b   1.000
_cell.length_c   1.000
_cell.angle_alpha   90.00
_cell.angle_beta   90.00
_cell.angle_gamma   90.00
#
_symmetry.space_group_name_H-M   'P 1'
#
loop_
_entity.id
_entity.type
_entity.pdbx_description
1 polymer ?
#
loop_
_entity_poly.entity_id
_entity_poly.type
_entity_poly.pdbx_seq_one_letter_code
_entity_poly.pdbx_strand_id
1 'polypeptide(L)'
;MGRMALTNYIMNSVVLTTIFYGYAGGMFSEIGRAKQLGMVFGIIATQALLSFLWLKLFRFGPLEWLWRSLSYWKIQPILRQ
;
A
#
# COMPACT_ATOMS: atom_id res chain seq x y z
N MET A 1 -13.00 8.71 6.46
CA MET A 1 -11.59 8.28 6.62
C MET A 1 -11.28 6.91 5.99
N GLY A 2 -12.25 6.02 5.75
CA GLY A 2 -12.01 4.72 5.11
C GLY A 2 -12.02 4.69 3.57
N ARG A 3 -11.39 5.66 2.89
CA ARG A 3 -11.31 5.67 1.41
C ARG A 3 -10.08 4.95 0.84
N MET A 4 -9.06 4.75 1.68
CA MET A 4 -7.79 4.05 1.36
C MET A 4 -7.36 3.10 2.49
N ALA A 5 -8.24 2.77 3.42
CA ALA A 5 -7.87 1.97 4.60
C ALA A 5 -7.51 0.53 4.20
N LEU A 6 -8.33 -0.11 3.37
CA LEU A 6 -8.08 -1.48 2.91
C LEU A 6 -6.88 -1.52 1.96
N THR A 7 -6.80 -0.57 1.04
CA THR A 7 -5.66 -0.43 0.13
C THR A 7 -4.35 -0.23 0.87
N ASN A 8 -4.26 0.73 1.79
CA ASN A 8 -3.02 0.95 2.55
C ASN A 8 -2.68 -0.27 3.41
N TYR A 9 -3.67 -0.92 4.03
CA TYR A 9 -3.41 -2.12 4.84
C TYR A 9 -2.81 -3.26 4.02
N ILE A 10 -3.39 -3.56 2.86
CA ILE A 10 -2.90 -4.62 1.97
C ILE A 10 -1.56 -4.21 1.34
N MET A 11 -1.42 -2.96 0.89
CA MET A 11 -0.15 -2.46 0.34
C MET A 11 0.97 -2.56 1.38
N ASN A 12 0.71 -2.13 2.61
CA ASN A 12 1.67 -2.24 3.70
C ASN A 12 2.01 -3.70 4.02
N SER A 13 1.00 -4.57 4.08
CA SER A 13 1.19 -6.00 4.32
C SER A 13 2.03 -6.65 3.21
N VAL A 14 1.72 -6.40 1.94
CA VAL A 14 2.48 -6.92 0.78
C VAL A 14 3.90 -6.39 0.77
N VAL A 15 4.10 -5.11 1.04
CA VAL A 15 5.45 -4.52 1.05
C VAL A 15 6.27 -5.09 2.21
N LEU A 16 5.70 -5.18 3.41
CA LEU A 16 6.38 -5.79 4.57
C LEU A 16 6.66 -7.27 4.34
N THR A 17 5.71 -8.06 3.84
CA THR A 17 5.96 -9.49 3.57
C THR A 17 6.97 -9.69 2.44
N THR A 18 6.92 -8.90 1.38
CA THR A 18 7.91 -8.99 0.29
C THR A 18 9.34 -8.74 0.80
N ILE A 19 9.49 -7.77 1.71
CA ILE A 19 10.79 -7.33 2.23
C ILE A 19 11.30 -8.22 3.37
N PHE A 20 10.42 -8.61 4.31
CA PHE A 20 10.78 -9.38 5.50
C PHE A 20 10.74 -10.90 5.25
N TYR A 21 9.77 -11.39 4.47
CA TYR A 21 9.62 -12.83 4.16
C TYR A 21 10.42 -13.28 2.93
N GLY A 22 11.09 -12.36 2.22
CA GLY A 22 12.23 -12.73 1.40
C GLY A 22 11.99 -12.97 -0.10
N TYR A 23 11.07 -12.25 -0.75
CA TYR A 23 11.07 -12.23 -2.23
C TYR A 23 12.19 -11.34 -2.80
N ALA A 24 12.74 -10.41 -2.00
CA ALA A 24 13.83 -9.51 -2.35
C ALA A 24 15.21 -9.94 -1.80
N GLY A 25 15.43 -11.22 -1.51
CA GLY A 25 16.77 -11.75 -1.22
C GLY A 25 17.14 -11.97 0.25
N GLY A 26 16.17 -12.12 1.16
CA GLY A 26 16.44 -12.67 2.50
C GLY A 26 17.48 -11.91 3.34
N MET A 27 17.52 -10.58 3.25
CA MET A 27 18.52 -9.74 3.92
C MET A 27 18.39 -9.65 5.46
N PHE A 28 17.48 -10.43 6.05
CA PHE A 28 17.18 -10.40 7.48
C PHE A 28 18.36 -10.80 8.37
N SER A 29 19.32 -11.57 7.83
CA SER A 29 20.50 -11.99 8.59
C SER A 29 21.75 -11.13 8.37
N GLU A 30 21.84 -10.34 7.30
CA GLU A 30 23.07 -9.59 6.96
C GLU A 30 22.96 -8.06 7.16
N ILE A 31 21.76 -7.51 7.31
CA ILE A 31 21.57 -6.06 7.50
C ILE A 31 21.41 -5.73 8.99
N GLY A 32 22.34 -4.92 9.52
CA GLY A 32 22.25 -4.41 10.89
C GLY A 32 20.92 -3.67 11.16
N ARG A 33 20.34 -3.87 12.36
CA ARG A 33 19.01 -3.37 12.77
C ARG A 33 18.74 -1.89 12.45
N ALA A 34 19.76 -1.04 12.53
CA ALA A 34 19.65 0.39 12.23
C ALA A 34 19.31 0.67 10.74
N LYS A 35 19.93 -0.06 9.80
CA LYS A 35 19.61 0.07 8.36
C LYS A 35 18.21 -0.45 8.05
N GLN A 36 17.79 -1.51 8.75
CA GLN A 36 16.45 -2.08 8.61
C GLN A 36 15.36 -1.09 9.04
N LEU A 37 15.57 -0.38 10.16
CA LEU A 37 14.69 0.71 10.60
C LEU A 37 14.62 1.83 9.55
N GLY A 38 15.76 2.27 9.01
CA GLY A 38 15.79 3.29 7.95
C GLY A 38 14.99 2.87 6.71
N MET A 39 15.09 1.60 6.29
CA MET A 39 14.29 1.06 5.19
C MET A 39 12.80 1.11 5.49
N VAL A 40 12.38 0.66 6.69
CA VAL A 40 10.96 0.70 7.11
C VAL A 40 10.42 2.12 7.09
N PHE A 41 11.17 3.10 7.59
CA PHE A 41 10.78 4.51 7.51
C PHE A 41 10.66 5.00 6.06
N GLY A 42 11.61 4.65 5.19
CA GLY A 42 11.56 4.99 3.77
C GLY A 42 10.34 4.39 3.07
N ILE A 43 10.00 3.14 3.39
CA ILE A 43 8.81 2.45 2.86
C ILE A 43 7.54 3.14 3.32
N ILE A 44 7.40 3.41 4.62
CA ILE A 44 6.20 4.06 5.17
C ILE A 44 6.05 5.47 4.58
N ALA A 45 7.13 6.24 4.47
CA ALA A 45 7.11 7.56 3.86
C ALA A 45 6.70 7.51 2.38
N THR A 46 7.30 6.59 1.62
CA THR A 46 6.97 6.41 0.19
C THR A 46 5.53 5.95 0.02
N GLN A 47 5.06 5.01 0.84
CA GLN A 47 3.68 4.53 0.82
C GLN A 47 2.70 5.64 1.15
N ALA A 48 2.98 6.45 2.18
CA ALA A 48 2.15 7.60 2.54
C ALA A 48 2.10 8.64 1.40
N LEU A 49 3.24 8.92 0.75
CA LEU A 49 3.32 9.85 -0.37
C LEU A 49 2.53 9.34 -1.59
N LEU A 50 2.69 8.06 -1.93
CA LEU A 50 1.93 7.41 -3.00
C LEU A 50 0.43 7.42 -2.69
N SER A 51 0.03 7.14 -1.45
CA SER A 51 -1.36 7.17 -1.00
C SER A 51 -1.95 8.58 -1.14
N PHE A 52 -1.17 9.60 -0.78
CA PHE A 52 -1.56 11.00 -0.92
C PHE A 52 -1.70 11.42 -2.40
N LEU A 53 -0.70 11.10 -3.24
CA LEU A 53 -0.74 11.36 -4.68
C LEU A 53 -1.90 10.63 -5.36
N TRP A 54 -2.17 9.39 -4.96
CA TRP A 54 -3.27 8.60 -5.48
C TRP A 54 -4.62 9.22 -5.12
N LEU A 55 -4.83 9.64 -3.87
CA LEU A 55 -6.05 10.34 -3.45
C LEU A 55 -6.26 11.70 -4.12
N LYS A 56 -5.20 12.28 -4.70
CA LYS A 56 -5.30 13.48 -5.52
C LYS A 56 -5.98 13.20 -6.86
N LEU A 57 -5.74 12.02 -7.45
CA LEU A 57 -6.26 11.60 -8.76
C LEU A 57 -7.53 10.74 -8.66
N PHE A 58 -7.65 9.95 -7.60
CA PHE A 58 -8.69 8.92 -7.43
C PHE A 58 -9.50 9.14 -6.15
N ARG A 59 -10.80 8.87 -6.20
CA ARG A 59 -11.73 9.04 -5.07
C ARG A 59 -11.62 7.92 -4.02
N PHE A 60 -11.15 6.75 -4.44
CA PHE A 60 -11.06 5.54 -3.61
C PHE A 60 -9.75 4.81 -3.92
N GLY A 61 -9.27 4.02 -2.97
CA GLY A 61 -8.23 3.05 -3.21
C GLY A 61 -8.70 1.96 -4.19
N PRO A 62 -7.80 1.40 -5.00
CA PRO A 62 -8.13 0.37 -5.99
C PRO A 62 -8.82 -0.84 -5.38
N LEU A 63 -8.43 -1.26 -4.16
CA LEU A 63 -9.07 -2.41 -3.49
C LEU A 63 -10.46 -2.07 -2.95
N GLU A 64 -10.66 -0.87 -2.40
CA GLU A 64 -12.00 -0.43 -2.01
C GLU A 64 -12.93 -0.27 -3.23
N TRP A 65 -12.40 0.23 -4.34
CA TRP A 65 -13.13 0.30 -5.60
C TRP A 65 -13.48 -1.09 -6.14
N LEU A 66 -12.53 -2.02 -6.09
CA LEU A 66 -12.73 -3.40 -6.53
C LEU A 66 -13.78 -4.08 -5.65
N TRP A 67 -13.69 -3.94 -4.33
CA TRP A 67 -14.66 -4.45 -3.37
C TRP A 67 -16.07 -3.92 -3.64
N ARG A 68 -16.23 -2.60 -3.80
CA ARG A 68 -17.55 -2.02 -4.14
C ARG A 68 -18.04 -2.47 -5.51
N SER A 69 -17.17 -2.54 -6.51
CA SER A 69 -17.57 -2.95 -7.85
C SER A 69 -18.00 -4.42 -7.90
N LEU A 70 -17.34 -5.29 -7.12
CA LEU A 70 -17.71 -6.69 -6.93
C LEU A 70 -19.02 -6.84 -6.12
N SER A 71 -19.18 -6.13 -5.01
CA SER A 71 -20.39 -6.24 -4.18
C SER A 71 -21.65 -5.76 -4.91
N TYR A 72 -21.53 -4.70 -5.71
CA TYR A 72 -22.66 -4.13 -6.44
C TYR A 72 -22.77 -4.61 -7.89
N TRP A 73 -21.84 -5.45 -8.36
CA TRP A 73 -21.73 -5.87 -9.77
C TRP A 73 -21.80 -4.71 -10.77
N LYS A 74 -21.32 -3.54 -10.34
CA LYS A 74 -21.31 -2.29 -11.13
C LYS A 74 -20.01 -1.56 -10.93
N ILE A 75 -19.34 -1.27 -12.05
CA ILE A 75 -18.12 -0.46 -12.07
C ILE A 75 -18.46 0.97 -11.63
N GLN A 76 -17.95 1.35 -10.46
CA GLN A 76 -18.11 2.71 -9.94
C GLN A 76 -17.05 3.65 -10.57
N PRO A 77 -17.32 4.94 -10.78
CA PRO A 77 -16.29 5.86 -11.26
C PRO A 77 -15.22 6.09 -10.18
N ILE A 78 -13.97 5.72 -10.49
CA ILE A 78 -12.83 5.83 -9.56
C ILE A 78 -12.09 7.16 -9.68
N LEU A 79 -12.12 7.79 -10.86
CA LEU A 79 -11.47 9.07 -11.13
C LEU A 79 -12.18 10.21 -10.40
N ARG A 80 -11.40 11.06 -9.75
CA ARG A 80 -11.87 12.32 -9.18
C ARG A 80 -11.88 13.35 -10.32
N GLN A 81 -13.01 13.50 -11.01
CA GLN A 81 -13.26 14.66 -11.88
C GLN A 81 -13.11 15.96 -11.09
#